data_AF-A0A7X0GSC8-F1
#
_entry.id   AF-A0A7X0GSC8-F1
#
_cell.length_a   1.000
_cell.length_b   1.000
_cell.length_c   1.000
_cell.angle_alpha   90.00
_cell.angle_beta   90.00
_cell.angle_gamma   90.00
#
_symmetry.space_group_name_H-M   'P 1'
#
loop_
_entity.id
_entity.type
_entity.pdbx_description
1 polymer ?
#
loop_
_entity_poly.entity_id
_entity_poly.type
_entity_poly.pdbx_seq_one_letter_code
_entity_poly.pdbx_strand_id
1 'polypeptide(L)'
;MLTDHDGTSGTLHHDDYLGVHRDDGIAYVAITLRSGRTPAQKQALHQRIAELAHAYAGTEPRNVFVVLTENESADWSPGEGVAPYLDQRY
;
A
#
# COMPACT_ATOMS: atom_id res chain seq x y z
N MET A 1 4.81 6.05 5.39
CA MET A 1 4.29 5.98 6.76
C MET A 1 3.68 4.60 6.92
N LEU A 2 4.34 3.71 7.66
CA LEU A 2 3.69 2.48 8.12
C LEU A 2 2.96 2.88 9.39
N THR A 3 1.66 3.08 9.31
CA THR A 3 0.85 3.35 10.49
C THR A 3 0.59 2.03 11.17
N ASP A 4 1.13 1.87 12.37
CA ASP A 4 0.68 0.81 13.28
C ASP A 4 -0.80 1.09 13.60
N HIS A 5 -1.63 0.07 13.51
CA HIS A 5 -3.05 0.15 13.81
C HIS A 5 -3.31 -0.92 14.85
N ASP A 6 -3.43 -0.50 16.11
CA ASP A 6 -3.57 -1.41 17.25
C ASP A 6 -4.91 -2.15 17.31
N GLY A 7 -5.70 -2.18 16.22
CA GLY A 7 -7.02 -2.79 16.12
C GLY A 7 -8.08 -2.22 17.07
N THR A 8 -7.70 -1.38 18.03
CA THR A 8 -8.52 -1.05 19.21
C THR A 8 -8.94 0.42 19.21
N SER A 9 -8.21 1.32 18.53
CA SER A 9 -8.46 2.78 18.57
C SER A 9 -8.63 3.47 17.21
N GLY A 10 -8.95 2.77 16.12
CA GLY A 10 -9.11 3.40 14.81
C GLY A 10 -10.49 3.27 14.18
N THR A 11 -10.92 4.32 13.47
CA THR A 11 -12.25 4.54 12.88
C THR A 11 -12.61 3.63 11.69
N LEU A 12 -11.89 2.53 11.48
CA LEU A 12 -12.12 1.56 10.41
C LEU A 12 -12.34 0.20 11.07
N HIS A 13 -13.55 -0.01 11.58
CA HIS A 13 -13.93 -1.33 12.07
C HIS A 13 -13.95 -2.32 10.90
N HIS A 14 -13.16 -3.37 11.10
CA HIS A 14 -13.13 -4.65 10.40
C HIS A 14 -14.53 -5.30 10.37
N ASP A 15 -15.30 -4.97 9.34
CA ASP A 15 -16.50 -5.71 8.92
C ASP A 15 -16.27 -6.29 7.50
N ASP A 16 -17.30 -6.95 6.95
CA ASP A 16 -17.37 -7.57 5.61
C ASP A 16 -17.29 -6.57 4.44
N TYR A 17 -16.33 -5.65 4.46
CA TYR A 17 -16.06 -4.76 3.34
C TYR A 17 -15.65 -5.61 2.12
N LEU A 18 -16.50 -5.57 1.08
CA LEU A 18 -16.42 -6.42 -0.11
C LEU A 18 -16.44 -7.93 0.19
N GLY A 19 -17.05 -8.35 1.30
CA GLY A 19 -17.15 -9.77 1.68
C GLY A 19 -15.85 -10.38 2.21
N VAL A 20 -14.85 -9.57 2.57
CA VAL A 20 -13.61 -10.06 3.20
C VAL A 20 -13.67 -9.81 4.69
N HIS A 21 -13.87 -10.89 5.45
CA HIS A 21 -13.89 -10.84 6.91
C HIS A 21 -12.48 -10.64 7.47
N ARG A 22 -12.25 -9.52 8.17
CA ARG A 22 -10.97 -9.19 8.80
C ARG A 22 -11.14 -9.24 10.31
N ASP A 23 -10.04 -9.47 11.01
CA ASP A 23 -10.01 -9.42 12.47
C ASP A 23 -8.92 -8.45 12.96
N ASP A 24 -8.67 -8.47 14.27
CA ASP A 24 -7.72 -7.60 14.97
C ASP A 24 -6.27 -7.76 14.45
N GLY A 25 -5.96 -8.81 13.67
CA GLY A 25 -4.67 -9.02 13.01
C GLY A 25 -4.48 -8.28 11.68
N ILE A 26 -5.32 -7.28 11.38
CA ILE A 26 -5.27 -6.52 10.13
C ILE A 26 -3.98 -5.69 9.98
N ALA A 27 -3.39 -5.75 8.79
CA ALA A 27 -2.24 -4.93 8.39
C ALA A 27 -2.63 -4.00 7.23
N TYR A 28 -2.43 -2.70 7.43
CA TYR A 28 -2.66 -1.67 6.41
C TYR A 28 -1.38 -1.32 5.68
N VAL A 29 -1.41 -1.40 4.35
CA VAL A 29 -0.30 -1.05 3.47
C VAL A 29 -0.73 0.07 2.53
N ALA A 30 -0.23 1.28 2.75
CA ALA A 30 -0.45 2.43 1.89
C ALA A 30 0.81 2.73 1.07
N ILE A 31 0.69 2.73 -0.25
CA ILE A 31 1.81 2.98 -1.17
C ILE A 31 1.48 4.19 -2.03
N THR A 32 2.29 5.25 -1.90
CA THR A 32 2.29 6.36 -2.85
C THR A 32 3.32 6.08 -3.94
N LEU A 33 2.91 6.19 -5.19
CA LEU A 33 3.73 5.78 -6.32
C LEU A 33 3.35 6.62 -7.56
N ARG A 34 4.29 6.81 -8.51
CA ARG A 34 3.96 7.50 -9.78
C ARG A 34 2.85 6.80 -10.57
N SER A 35 2.20 7.43 -11.54
CA SER A 35 1.24 6.73 -12.41
C SER A 35 1.98 5.78 -13.38
N GLY A 36 1.24 4.92 -14.06
CA GLY A 36 1.76 4.11 -15.18
C GLY A 36 1.99 2.62 -14.91
N ARG A 37 1.66 2.10 -13.72
CA ARG A 37 1.60 0.64 -13.52
C ARG A 37 0.34 0.06 -14.15
N THR A 38 0.49 -1.03 -14.89
CA THR A 38 -0.66 -1.72 -15.50
C THR A 38 -1.52 -2.39 -14.42
N PRO A 39 -2.80 -2.67 -14.69
CA PRO A 39 -3.64 -3.43 -13.76
C PRO A 39 -3.02 -4.77 -13.36
N ALA A 40 -2.39 -5.48 -14.31
CA ALA A 40 -1.70 -6.75 -14.03
C ALA A 40 -0.53 -6.58 -13.06
N GLN A 41 0.26 -5.50 -13.19
CA GLN A 41 1.34 -5.20 -12.24
C GLN A 41 0.80 -4.87 -10.85
N LYS A 42 -0.28 -4.11 -10.75
CA LYS A 42 -0.93 -3.78 -9.47
C LYS A 42 -1.48 -5.04 -8.80
N GLN A 43 -2.11 -5.93 -9.57
CA GLN A 43 -2.60 -7.22 -9.08
C GLN A 43 -1.44 -8.10 -8.56
N ALA A 44 -0.36 -8.22 -9.33
CA ALA A 44 0.82 -8.98 -8.92
C ALA A 44 1.46 -8.40 -7.64
N LEU A 45 1.49 -7.08 -7.51
CA LEU A 45 1.95 -6.40 -6.30
C LEU A 45 1.09 -6.76 -5.08
N HIS A 46 -0.24 -6.68 -5.19
CA HIS A 46 -1.14 -7.03 -4.09
C HIS A 46 -0.94 -8.48 -3.64
N GLN A 47 -0.88 -9.41 -4.59
CA GLN A 47 -0.63 -10.83 -4.31
C GLN A 47 0.71 -11.00 -3.59
N ARG A 48 1.77 -10.36 -4.09
CA ARG A 48 3.11 -10.52 -3.53
C ARG A 48 3.22 -9.94 -2.12
N ILE A 49 2.55 -8.83 -1.83
CA ILE A 49 2.50 -8.25 -0.49
C ILE A 49 1.84 -9.22 0.49
N ALA A 50 0.69 -9.80 0.12
CA ALA A 50 -0.02 -10.75 0.98
C ALA A 50 0.80 -12.03 1.24
N GLU A 51 1.44 -12.59 0.21
CA GLU A 51 2.35 -13.73 0.35
C GLU A 51 3.50 -13.44 1.32
N LEU A 52 4.13 -12.28 1.18
CA LEU A 52 5.27 -11.88 2.01
C LEU A 52 4.84 -11.58 3.46
N ALA A 53 3.71 -10.90 3.65
CA ALA A 53 3.16 -10.64 4.99
C ALA A 53 2.89 -11.96 5.72
N HIS A 54 2.31 -12.93 5.03
CA HIS A 54 2.11 -14.27 5.58
C HIS A 54 3.45 -14.95 5.91
N ALA A 55 4.38 -15.01 4.95
CA ALA A 55 5.63 -15.73 5.09
C ALA A 55 6.56 -15.16 6.18
N TYR A 56 6.60 -13.85 6.36
CA TYR A 56 7.55 -13.18 7.25
C TYR A 56 6.94 -12.69 8.57
N ALA A 57 5.64 -12.42 8.62
CA ALA A 57 4.97 -11.87 9.80
C ALA A 57 3.80 -12.74 10.30
N GLY A 58 3.47 -13.84 9.61
CA GLY A 58 2.35 -14.71 10.00
C GLY A 58 0.96 -14.09 9.77
N THR A 59 0.87 -12.92 9.14
CA THR A 59 -0.40 -12.26 8.85
C THR A 59 -1.22 -13.10 7.89
N GLU A 60 -2.49 -13.38 8.22
CA GLU A 60 -3.38 -14.07 7.29
C GLU A 60 -3.62 -13.19 6.04
N PRO A 61 -3.60 -13.75 4.82
CA PRO A 61 -3.78 -12.95 3.60
C PRO A 61 -5.07 -12.10 3.57
N ARG A 62 -6.16 -12.57 4.20
CA ARG A 62 -7.43 -11.79 4.30
C ARG A 62 -7.28 -10.50 5.12
N ASN A 63 -6.32 -10.48 6.04
CA ASN A 63 -6.01 -9.37 6.92
C ASN A 63 -5.05 -8.35 6.29
N VAL A 64 -4.64 -8.51 5.03
CA VAL A 64 -3.78 -7.54 4.36
C VAL A 64 -4.64 -6.59 3.52
N PHE A 65 -4.66 -5.31 3.90
CA PHE A 65 -5.40 -4.27 3.18
C PHE A 65 -4.43 -3.31 2.49
N VAL A 66 -4.42 -3.29 1.16
CA VAL A 66 -3.49 -2.48 0.36
C VAL A 66 -4.23 -1.37 -0.37
N VAL A 67 -3.72 -0.13 -0.27
CA VAL A 67 -4.18 1.03 -1.05
C VAL A 67 -3.01 1.63 -1.82
N LEU A 68 -3.23 1.90 -3.10
CA LEU A 68 -2.28 2.59 -3.96
C LEU A 68 -2.79 4.02 -4.23
N THR A 69 -1.95 5.03 -4.00
CA THR A 69 -2.21 6.43 -4.36
C THR A 69 -1.25 6.84 -5.46
N GLU A 70 -1.78 7.04 -6.67
CA GLU A 70 -0.97 7.45 -7.82
C GLU A 70 -0.81 8.96 -7.91
N ASN A 71 0.39 9.40 -8.32
CA ASN A 71 0.72 10.79 -8.60
C ASN A 71 1.64 10.87 -9.84
N GLU A 72 2.10 12.06 -10.23
CA GLU A 72 2.92 12.25 -11.43
C GLU A 72 4.40 12.52 -11.10
N SER A 73 5.26 12.51 -12.11
CA SER A 73 6.70 12.78 -11.93
C SER A 73 6.99 14.14 -11.29
N ALA A 74 6.12 15.13 -11.49
CA ALA A 74 6.24 16.47 -10.91
C ALA A 74 6.06 16.48 -9.38
N ASP A 75 5.37 15.50 -8.82
CA ASP A 75 4.91 15.51 -7.42
C ASP A 75 5.96 14.98 -6.44
N TRP A 76 7.19 14.73 -6.91
CA TRP A 76 8.27 14.16 -6.12
C TRP A 76 9.45 15.11 -6.03
N SER A 77 9.70 15.61 -4.82
CA SER A 77 10.98 16.21 -4.44
C SER A 77 11.59 15.39 -3.31
N PRO A 78 12.53 14.48 -3.60
CA PRO A 78 13.13 13.62 -2.59
C PRO A 78 14.10 14.39 -1.65
N GLY A 79 14.52 15.59 -2.05
CA GLY A 79 15.44 16.44 -1.30
C GLY A 79 15.90 17.63 -2.14
N GLU A 80 16.58 18.58 -1.49
CA GLU A 80 17.19 19.77 -2.12
C GLU A 80 16.22 20.67 -2.93
N GLY A 81 14.90 20.50 -2.79
CA GLY A 81 13.90 21.27 -3.52
C GLY A 81 13.87 21.00 -5.03
N VAL A 82 14.49 19.90 -5.48
CA VAL A 82 14.54 19.52 -6.91
C VAL A 82 13.49 18.47 -7.21
N ALA A 83 12.88 18.55 -8.39
CA ALA A 83 12.01 17.52 -8.95
C ALA A 83 12.76 16.73 -10.05
N PRO A 84 13.63 15.78 -9.70
CA PRO A 84 14.58 15.15 -10.63
C PRO A 84 13.88 14.39 -11.76
N TYR A 85 12.64 13.96 -11.56
CA TYR A 85 11.89 13.22 -12.57
C TYR A 85 11.26 14.12 -13.65
N LEU A 86 11.36 15.44 -13.53
CA LEU A 86 11.01 16.37 -14.60
C LEU A 86 12.17 16.63 -15.57
N ASP A 87 13.41 16.37 -15.15
CA ASP A 87 14.57 16.63 -15.98
C ASP A 87 14.85 15.42 -16.89
N GLN A 88 14.50 15.55 -18.18
CA GLN A 88 14.66 14.50 -19.19
C GLN A 88 16.10 14.37 -19.74
N ARG A 89 17.11 14.89 -19.03
CA ARG A 89 18.51 14.81 -19.46
C ARG A 89 19.25 13.63 -18.83
N TYR A 90 18.95 12.42 -19.30
CA TYR A 90 19.89 11.28 -19.35
C TYR A 90 19.57 10.39 -20.56
#